data_AF-A0A7S4JG65-F1
#
_entry.id   AF-A0A7S4JG65-F1
#
_cell.length_a   1.000
_cell.length_b   1.000
_cell.length_c   1.000
_cell.angle_alpha   90.00
_cell.angle_beta   90.00
_cell.angle_gamma   90.00
#
_symmetry.space_group_name_H-M   'P 1'
#
loop_
_entity.id
_entity.type
_entity.pdbx_description
1 polymer ?
#
loop_
_entity_poly.entity_id
_entity_poly.type
_entity_poly.pdbx_seq_one_letter_code
_entity_poly.pdbx_strand_id
1 'polypeptide(L)'
;WMADRVVKCIWVERDKKDGEGTAEEIVARVEELSNPQTMPKTTKASCWPKLPLVVFPEGTTTNGLFLTRFCSGAFLPGVAVQPVAIQYHWTRASPSWESIPSLSYLSSLLSRSNTHTHLHFLPPHLPLPEEKN
;
A
#
# COMPACT_ATOMS: atom_id res chain seq x y z
N TRP A 1 -14.02 19.67 3.19
CA TRP A 1 -12.82 20.44 3.55
C TRP A 1 -12.12 19.95 4.83
N MET A 2 -11.98 18.62 5.00
CA MET A 2 -11.11 17.99 6.01
C MET A 2 -10.45 16.69 5.51
N ALA A 3 -10.92 16.12 4.38
CA ALA A 3 -10.47 14.82 3.86
C ALA A 3 -9.07 14.84 3.23
N ASP A 4 -8.59 15.99 2.76
CA ASP A 4 -7.30 16.11 2.05
C ASP A 4 -6.07 15.85 2.94
N ARG A 5 -6.28 15.68 4.26
CA ARG A 5 -5.19 15.62 5.25
C ARG A 5 -4.91 14.22 5.80
N VAL A 6 -5.68 13.20 5.42
CA VAL A 6 -5.61 11.86 6.06
C VAL A 6 -4.98 10.81 5.16
N VAL A 7 -5.14 10.91 3.83
CA VAL A 7 -4.54 9.98 2.86
C VAL A 7 -4.07 10.77 1.65
N LYS A 8 -2.76 10.75 1.38
CA LYS A 8 -2.20 11.26 0.13
C LYS A 8 -1.83 10.07 -0.76
N CYS A 9 -2.46 9.93 -1.92
CA CYS A 9 -2.17 8.87 -2.88
C CYS A 9 -0.99 9.22 -3.79
N ILE A 10 -0.29 8.20 -4.29
CA ILE A 10 0.67 8.33 -5.41
C ILE A 10 -0.07 7.86 -6.66
N TRP A 11 -0.08 8.71 -7.70
CA TRP A 11 -0.65 8.32 -8.98
C TRP A 11 0.34 7.45 -9.75
N VAL A 12 -0.12 6.26 -10.17
CA VAL A 12 0.69 5.31 -10.93
C VAL A 12 0.24 5.37 -12.39
N GLU A 13 1.07 5.96 -13.23
CA GLU A 13 0.84 6.05 -14.67
C GLU A 13 1.30 4.75 -15.34
N ARG A 14 0.34 3.98 -15.87
CA ARG A 14 0.58 2.62 -16.41
C ARG A 14 1.17 2.60 -17.82
N ASP A 15 1.10 3.70 -18.56
CA ASP A 15 1.53 3.77 -19.96
C ASP A 15 3.04 4.08 -20.11
N LYS A 16 3.72 4.47 -19.03
CA LYS A 16 5.18 4.65 -18.98
C LYS A 16 5.85 3.28 -18.73
N LYS A 17 7.03 3.05 -19.32
CA LYS A 17 7.80 1.80 -19.11
C LYS A 17 7.85 1.45 -17.61
N ASP A 18 7.53 0.19 -17.31
CA ASP A 18 7.27 -0.32 -15.97
C ASP A 18 8.23 0.24 -14.90
N GLY A 19 7.70 1.13 -14.04
CA GLY A 19 8.36 1.56 -12.80
C GLY A 19 9.13 2.88 -12.83
N GLU A 20 9.41 3.48 -13.99
CA GLU A 20 10.28 4.67 -14.08
C GLU A 20 9.67 5.88 -13.35
N GLY A 21 8.38 6.19 -13.58
CA GLY A 21 7.72 7.34 -12.94
C GLY A 21 7.23 7.09 -11.50
N THR A 22 6.94 5.83 -11.14
CA THR A 22 6.43 5.50 -9.81
C THR A 22 7.53 5.45 -8.77
N ALA A 23 8.70 4.92 -9.12
CA ALA A 23 9.85 4.88 -8.21
C ALA A 23 10.31 6.30 -7.83
N GLU A 24 10.37 7.22 -8.80
CA GLU A 24 10.71 8.64 -8.58
C GLU A 24 9.76 9.32 -7.58
N GLU A 25 8.46 9.09 -7.72
CA GLU A 25 7.44 9.67 -6.83
C GLU A 25 7.49 9.04 -5.42
N ILE A 26 7.79 7.75 -5.32
CA ILE A 26 8.02 7.07 -4.04
C ILE A 26 9.26 7.68 -3.36
N VAL A 27 10.36 7.92 -4.09
CA VAL A 27 11.58 8.57 -3.55
C VAL A 27 11.25 9.96 -3.02
N ALA A 28 10.58 10.78 -3.83
CA ALA A 28 10.18 12.13 -3.43
C ALA A 28 9.34 12.12 -2.15
N ARG A 29 8.44 11.14 -2.02
CA ARG A 29 7.61 11.01 -0.81
C ARG A 29 8.39 10.51 0.39
N VAL A 30 9.28 9.54 0.23
CA VAL A 30 10.15 9.06 1.31
C VAL A 30 11.04 10.21 1.80
N GLU A 31 11.56 11.04 0.89
CA GLU A 31 12.34 12.23 1.24
C GLU A 31 11.50 13.26 1.99
N GLU A 32 10.28 13.57 1.52
CA GLU A 32 9.33 14.46 2.21
C GLU A 32 9.04 13.98 3.64
N LEU A 33 8.85 12.67 3.83
CA LEU A 33 8.60 12.04 5.13
C LEU A 33 9.85 12.01 6.03
N SER A 34 11.04 11.93 5.43
CA SER A 34 12.31 11.96 6.15
C SER A 34 12.64 13.35 6.68
N ASN A 35 12.27 14.41 5.94
CA ASN A 35 12.62 15.77 6.27
C ASN A 35 11.62 16.35 7.32
N PRO A 36 12.08 16.66 8.55
CA PRO A 36 11.21 17.16 9.59
C PRO A 36 10.68 18.59 9.34
N GLN A 37 11.22 19.33 8.36
CA GLN A 37 10.89 20.74 8.13
C GLN A 37 9.76 20.98 7.12
N THR A 38 9.49 20.03 6.22
CA THR A 38 8.47 20.12 5.15
C THR A 38 7.05 19.79 5.63
N MET A 39 6.88 19.35 6.87
CA MET A 39 5.56 19.11 7.44
C MET A 39 4.74 20.42 7.48
N PRO A 40 3.43 20.37 7.17
CA PRO A 40 2.57 21.53 7.33
C PRO A 40 2.59 21.98 8.78
N LYS A 41 3.23 23.13 9.04
CA LYS A 41 3.22 23.83 10.33
C LYS A 41 1.82 24.35 10.60
N THR A 42 0.87 23.47 10.92
CA THR A 42 -0.42 23.91 11.43
C THR A 42 -0.30 24.19 12.90
N THR A 43 -0.36 25.48 13.21
CA THR A 43 -0.76 26.02 14.50
C THR A 43 -1.86 25.16 15.12
N LYS A 44 -1.58 24.65 16.32
CA LYS A 44 -2.36 23.70 17.15
C LYS A 44 -2.12 22.20 16.85
N ALA A 45 -1.19 21.64 17.64
CA ALA A 45 -1.21 20.29 18.19
C ALA A 45 -1.92 19.20 17.36
N SER A 46 -1.29 18.77 16.27
CA SER A 46 -1.63 17.50 15.64
C SER A 46 -0.64 16.46 16.13
N CYS A 47 -1.05 15.64 17.10
CA CYS A 47 -0.29 14.53 17.69
C CYS A 47 -0.13 13.32 16.75
N TRP A 48 -0.37 13.49 15.45
CA TRP A 48 -0.34 12.39 14.51
C TRP A 48 1.10 12.08 14.12
N PRO A 49 1.59 10.85 14.40
CA PRO A 49 2.92 10.43 14.00
C PRO A 49 3.03 10.47 12.47
N LYS A 50 4.27 10.66 11.99
CA LYS A 50 4.65 10.66 10.57
C LYS A 50 3.79 9.64 9.80
N LEU A 51 3.00 10.08 8.81
CA LEU A 51 2.17 9.14 8.05
C LEU A 51 3.09 8.16 7.32
N PRO A 52 3.00 6.85 7.58
CA PRO A 52 3.82 5.87 6.88
C PRO A 52 3.40 5.80 5.42
N LEU A 53 4.37 5.67 4.53
CA LEU A 53 4.11 5.34 3.13
C LEU A 53 3.73 3.85 3.05
N VAL A 54 2.55 3.56 2.53
CA VAL A 54 2.05 2.20 2.32
C VAL A 54 2.07 1.90 0.83
N VAL A 55 2.80 0.84 0.45
CA VAL A 55 2.90 0.38 -0.93
C VAL A 55 2.32 -1.04 -1.02
N PHE A 56 1.51 -1.28 -2.04
CA PHE A 56 1.00 -2.60 -2.39
C PHE A 56 1.81 -3.12 -3.59
N PRO A 57 2.91 -3.85 -3.35
CA PRO A 57 3.84 -4.22 -4.42
C PRO A 57 3.23 -5.17 -5.46
N GLU A 58 2.12 -5.81 -5.11
CA GLU A 58 1.36 -6.71 -5.99
C GLU A 58 0.59 -5.95 -7.10
N GLY A 59 0.19 -4.70 -6.83
CA GLY A 59 -0.62 -3.87 -7.75
C GLY A 59 -2.02 -4.43 -8.08
N THR A 60 -2.35 -5.62 -7.59
CA THR A 60 -3.60 -6.36 -7.80
C THR A 60 -4.01 -7.05 -6.50
N THR A 61 -5.15 -7.73 -6.49
CA THR A 61 -5.60 -8.53 -5.35
C THR A 61 -5.77 -9.96 -5.86
N THR A 62 -5.03 -10.93 -5.32
CA THR A 62 -5.19 -12.37 -5.65
C THR A 62 -6.27 -13.07 -4.83
N ASN A 63 -6.55 -14.34 -5.13
CA ASN A 63 -7.34 -15.28 -4.31
C ASN A 63 -6.84 -15.46 -2.86
N GLY A 64 -5.65 -14.96 -2.52
CA GLY A 64 -5.02 -15.13 -1.21
C GLY A 64 -4.37 -16.50 -0.99
N LEU A 65 -4.29 -17.34 -2.04
CA LEU A 65 -3.61 -18.64 -1.97
C LEU A 65 -2.14 -18.55 -2.36
N PHE A 66 -1.78 -17.57 -3.18
CA PHE A 66 -0.41 -17.32 -3.61
C PHE A 66 -0.15 -15.82 -3.76
N LEU A 67 1.12 -15.44 -3.59
CA LEU A 67 1.61 -14.11 -3.93
C LEU A 67 1.97 -14.08 -5.41
N THR A 68 1.51 -13.06 -6.13
CA THR A 68 1.96 -12.79 -7.50
C THR A 68 3.30 -12.06 -7.48
N ARG A 69 3.92 -11.96 -8.66
CA ARG A 69 5.18 -11.23 -8.83
C ARG A 69 4.97 -9.76 -8.46
N PHE A 70 5.88 -9.23 -7.64
CA PHE A 70 5.88 -7.81 -7.30
C PHE A 70 6.31 -6.94 -8.48
N CYS A 71 5.66 -5.79 -8.62
CA CYS A 71 6.01 -4.78 -9.60
C CYS A 71 7.41 -4.22 -9.32
N SER A 72 8.24 -4.16 -10.37
CA SER A 72 9.53 -3.47 -10.32
C SER A 72 9.30 -1.98 -10.02
N GLY A 73 10.06 -1.40 -9.09
CA GLY A 73 9.91 -0.01 -8.65
C GLY A 73 8.98 0.21 -7.44
N ALA A 74 8.34 -0.84 -6.91
CA ALA A 74 7.59 -0.75 -5.65
C ALA A 74 8.50 -0.61 -4.41
N PHE A 75 9.75 -1.10 -4.52
CA PHE A 75 10.74 -1.05 -3.45
C PHE A 75 11.93 -0.18 -3.88
N LEU A 76 12.43 0.62 -2.94
CA LEU A 76 13.61 1.45 -3.13
C LEU A 76 14.83 0.83 -2.44
N PRO A 77 16.00 0.84 -3.10
CA PRO A 77 17.25 0.40 -2.49
C PRO A 77 17.61 1.28 -1.28
N GLY A 78 18.19 0.67 -0.25
CA GLY A 78 18.66 1.40 0.93
C GLY A 78 17.58 1.92 1.89
N VAL A 79 16.31 1.57 1.70
CA VAL A 79 15.19 1.98 2.58
C VAL A 79 14.72 0.80 3.43
N ALA A 80 14.55 1.02 4.74
CA ALA A 80 13.98 0.02 5.64
C ALA A 80 12.49 -0.17 5.35
N VAL A 81 12.05 -1.41 5.24
CA VAL A 81 10.65 -1.75 4.93
C VAL A 81 10.07 -2.63 6.03
N GLN A 82 8.81 -2.37 6.36
CA GLN A 82 8.04 -3.19 7.30
C GLN A 82 7.07 -4.05 6.48
N PRO A 83 7.36 -5.35 6.27
CA PRO A 83 6.46 -6.20 5.52
C PRO A 83 5.22 -6.50 6.36
N VAL A 84 4.04 -6.39 5.73
CA VAL A 84 2.75 -6.72 6.34
C VAL A 84 2.01 -7.63 5.38
N ALA A 85 1.73 -8.86 5.81
CA ALA A 85 0.93 -9.79 5.05
C ALA A 85 -0.54 -9.67 5.47
N ILE A 86 -1.42 -9.57 4.48
CA ILE A 86 -2.86 -9.44 4.69
C ILE A 86 -3.52 -10.78 4.35
N GLN A 87 -4.13 -11.41 5.34
CA GLN A 87 -4.89 -12.65 5.15
C GLN A 87 -6.39 -12.34 5.14
N TYR A 88 -6.98 -12.39 3.95
CA TYR A 88 -8.41 -12.21 3.76
C TYR A 88 -9.16 -13.51 4.04
N HIS A 89 -10.02 -13.52 5.06
CA HIS A 89 -10.94 -14.64 5.27
C HIS A 89 -12.22 -14.41 4.49
N TRP A 90 -12.48 -15.23 3.48
CA TRP A 90 -13.66 -15.16 2.65
C TRP A 90 -14.31 -16.54 2.50
N THR A 91 -15.65 -16.58 2.55
CA THR A 91 -16.44 -17.83 2.51
C THR A 91 -17.29 -17.96 1.25
N ARG A 92 -17.71 -16.85 0.64
CA ARG A 92 -18.64 -16.85 -0.51
C ARG A 92 -18.17 -16.05 -1.71
N ALA A 93 -17.35 -15.01 -1.50
CA ALA A 93 -16.83 -14.17 -2.58
C ALA A 93 -15.41 -13.73 -2.23
N SER A 94 -14.45 -14.04 -3.11
CA SER A 94 -13.07 -13.59 -2.99
C SER A 94 -12.98 -12.10 -3.27
N PRO A 95 -12.13 -11.33 -2.55
CA PRO A 95 -11.95 -9.91 -2.82
C PRO A 95 -11.36 -9.63 -4.22
N SER A 96 -10.79 -10.64 -4.89
CA SER A 96 -10.14 -10.59 -6.18
C SER A 96 -11.07 -10.69 -7.40
N TRP A 97 -12.39 -10.73 -7.23
CA TRP A 97 -13.40 -10.92 -8.29
C TRP A 97 -12.99 -11.97 -9.33
N GLU A 98 -13.39 -13.22 -9.13
CA GLU A 98 -12.82 -14.35 -9.88
C GLU A 98 -13.83 -15.07 -10.79
N SER A 99 -14.71 -14.33 -11.48
CA SER A 99 -15.73 -14.80 -12.45
C SER A 99 -17.17 -14.94 -11.92
N ILE A 100 -17.48 -14.42 -10.74
CA ILE A 100 -18.87 -14.33 -10.26
C ILE A 100 -19.61 -13.22 -11.03
N PRO A 101 -20.90 -13.40 -11.39
CA PRO A 101 -21.71 -12.34 -11.97
C PRO A 101 -21.71 -11.07 -11.11
N SER A 102 -21.60 -9.90 -11.75
CA SER A 102 -21.35 -8.63 -11.09
C SER A 102 -22.34 -8.26 -9.99
N LEU A 103 -23.63 -8.48 -10.23
CA LEU A 103 -24.67 -8.17 -9.27
C LEU A 103 -24.67 -9.12 -8.07
N SER A 104 -24.38 -10.40 -8.31
CA SER A 104 -24.24 -11.42 -7.26
C SER A 104 -23.00 -11.16 -6.40
N TYR A 105 -21.90 -10.73 -7.02
CA TYR A 105 -20.70 -10.31 -6.31
C TYR A 105 -20.96 -9.07 -5.46
N LEU A 106 -21.56 -8.01 -6.04
CA LEU A 106 -21.86 -6.77 -5.33
C LEU A 106 -22.84 -7.00 -4.17
N SER A 107 -23.90 -7.77 -4.38
CA SER A 107 -24.83 -8.12 -3.30
C SER A 107 -24.16 -8.96 -2.21
N SER A 108 -23.24 -9.86 -2.55
CA SER A 108 -22.45 -10.62 -1.58
C SER A 108 -21.48 -9.74 -0.78
N LEU A 109 -20.90 -8.71 -1.39
CA LEU A 109 -20.07 -7.73 -0.70
C LEU A 109 -20.89 -6.84 0.23
N LEU A 110 -22.02 -6.31 -0.24
CA LEU A 110 -22.85 -5.35 0.50
C LEU A 110 -23.68 -6.00 1.62
N SER A 111 -24.04 -7.28 1.49
CA SER A 111 -24.80 -8.02 2.50
C SER A 111 -23.94 -8.50 3.68
N ARG A 112 -22.64 -8.23 3.67
CA ARG A 112 -21.71 -8.79 4.64
C ARG A 112 -21.62 -7.90 5.89
N SER A 113 -22.19 -8.38 7.00
CA SER A 113 -22.16 -7.67 8.29
C SER A 113 -20.84 -7.80 9.05
N ASN A 114 -20.08 -8.88 8.83
CA ASN A 114 -18.79 -9.11 9.49
C ASN A 114 -17.76 -9.70 8.50
N THR A 115 -16.75 -8.89 8.18
CA THR A 115 -15.54 -9.32 7.47
C THR A 115 -14.38 -9.29 8.44
N HIS A 116 -13.69 -10.41 8.61
CA HIS A 116 -12.48 -10.50 9.42
C HIS A 116 -11.28 -10.64 8.49
N THR A 117 -10.28 -9.80 8.71
CA THR A 117 -9.01 -9.82 7.99
C THR A 117 -7.90 -9.84 9.02
N HIS A 118 -6.93 -10.73 8.86
CA HIS A 118 -5.79 -10.79 9.77
C HIS A 118 -4.61 -10.06 9.13
N LEU A 119 -3.96 -9.20 9.91
CA LEU A 119 -2.74 -8.50 9.53
C LEU A 119 -1.57 -9.17 10.26
N HIS A 120 -0.65 -9.72 9.49
CA HIS A 120 0.56 -10.35 10.00
C HIS A 120 1.73 -9.39 9.80
N PHE A 121 2.21 -8.81 10.89
CA PHE A 121 3.40 -7.97 10.90
C PHE A 121 4.64 -8.87 10.94
N LEU A 122 5.44 -8.80 9.90
CA LEU A 122 6.69 -9.55 9.79
C LEU A 122 7.84 -8.76 10.43
N PRO A 123 9.02 -9.36 10.70
CA PRO A 123 10.16 -8.57 11.15
C PRO A 123 10.51 -7.47 10.13
N PRO A 124 10.84 -6.24 10.56
CA PRO A 124 11.32 -5.19 9.66
C PRO A 124 12.57 -5.64 8.91
N HIS A 125 12.60 -5.41 7.60
CA HIS A 125 13.81 -5.62 6.80
C HIS A 125 14.64 -4.35 6.82
N LEU A 126 15.86 -4.45 7.33
CA LEU A 126 16.82 -3.35 7.34
C LEU A 126 17.69 -3.42 6.10
N PRO A 127 17.99 -2.28 5.46
CA PRO A 127 18.80 -2.27 4.26
C PRO A 127 20.22 -2.71 4.58
N LEU A 128 20.70 -3.70 3.82
CA LEU A 128 22.08 -4.12 3.86
C LEU A 128 22.96 -3.15 3.06
N PRO A 129 24.26 -3.04 3.35
CA PRO A 129 25.18 -2.17 2.60
C PRO A 129 25.23 -2.50 1.10
N GLU A 130 24.99 -3.75 0.74
CA GLU A 130 25.00 -4.28 -0.63
C GLU A 130 23.76 -3.86 -1.44
N GLU A 131 22.65 -3.58 -0.77
CA GLU A 131 21.37 -3.18 -1.39
C GLU A 131 21.33 -1.69 -1.76
N LYS A 132 22.43 -0.96 -1.56
CA LYS A 132 22.51 0.49 -1.80
C LYS A 132 23.16 0.87 -3.15
N ASN A 133 23.71 -0.11 -3.88
CA ASN A 133 24.43 0.08 -5.15
C ASN A 133 23.52 -0.11 -6.37
#